data_AF-Q9KDB4-F1
#
_entry.id   AF-Q9KDB4-F1
#
_cell.length_a   1.000
_cell.length_b   1.000
_cell.length_c   1.000
_cell.angle_alpha   90.00
_cell.angle_beta   90.00
_cell.angle_gamma   90.00
#
_symmetry.space_group_name_H-M   'P 1'
#
loop_
_entity.id
_entity.type
_entity.pdbx_description
1 polymer ?
#
loop_
_entity_poly.entity_id
_entity_poly.type
_entity_poly.pdbx_seq_one_letter_code
_entity_poly.pdbx_strand_id
1 'polypeptide(L)'
;MNLFFHDLMKSRYDRQLYINMMKKRADSIDYSAEKIHRQYDTVSISQKALDKQNVRTMGSQMNGLDFLNYSLAQDRERLSKTIQDHLYENGIHLEKEESFTIDVSYRFQITVTGLSDKEKAEQIETVLNQTNIGFRLLEHDQTVKSFKNGASVERTQMYDKWHADHFLRQFANTTIEDVSLNQDGKLTGNDQLNELMEKASRGKGELNEYVQAMIAKVRAVLLIGIDHIPNRSATFTYSDELQYP
;
A
#
# COMPACT_ATOMS: atom_id res chain seq x y z
N MET A 1 21.08 14.04 -0.05
CA MET A 1 21.23 13.05 -1.14
C MET A 1 21.03 11.69 -0.49
N ASN A 2 19.80 11.16 -0.42
CA ASN A 2 19.56 9.94 0.36
C ASN A 2 18.37 9.14 -0.17
N LEU A 3 18.64 7.87 -0.50
CA LEU A 3 17.76 6.69 -0.48
C LEU A 3 16.51 6.65 -1.39
N PHE A 4 16.08 7.77 -1.99
CA PHE A 4 14.90 7.88 -2.87
C PHE A 4 14.90 6.98 -4.13
N PHE A 5 16.03 6.36 -4.47
CA PHE A 5 16.21 5.64 -5.73
C PHE A 5 16.40 4.13 -5.61
N HIS A 6 16.68 3.59 -4.41
CA HIS A 6 17.05 2.17 -4.32
C HIS A 6 15.85 1.21 -4.20
N ASP A 7 14.67 1.72 -3.81
CA ASP A 7 13.41 0.96 -3.73
C ASP A 7 12.45 1.18 -4.91
N LEU A 8 12.89 1.90 -5.95
CA LEU A 8 12.24 1.92 -7.28
C LEU A 8 12.18 0.50 -7.94
N MET A 9 12.78 -0.51 -7.29
CA MET A 9 13.30 -1.75 -7.86
C MET A 9 12.41 -2.99 -7.67
N LYS A 10 11.08 -2.86 -7.72
CA LYS A 10 10.16 -3.99 -8.01
C LYS A 10 9.05 -3.69 -9.03
N SER A 11 9.08 -2.53 -9.69
CA SER A 11 7.96 -1.95 -10.45
C SER A 11 7.61 -2.58 -11.81
N ARG A 12 8.30 -3.64 -12.27
CA ARG A 12 7.95 -4.33 -13.52
C ARG A 12 6.79 -5.31 -13.39
N TYR A 13 6.58 -5.89 -12.20
CA TYR A 13 5.52 -6.88 -11.99
C TYR A 13 4.14 -6.22 -11.91
N ASP A 14 4.05 -5.08 -11.21
CA ASP A 14 2.79 -4.37 -10.98
C ASP A 14 2.25 -3.69 -12.24
N ARG A 15 3.15 -3.16 -13.09
CA ARG A 15 2.75 -2.55 -14.38
C ARG A 15 2.17 -3.59 -15.33
N GLN A 16 2.76 -4.78 -15.42
CA GLN A 16 2.28 -5.84 -16.30
C GLN A 16 0.98 -6.47 -15.76
N LEU A 17 0.86 -6.63 -14.44
CA LEU A 17 -0.37 -7.09 -13.80
C LEU A 17 -1.52 -6.09 -14.03
N TYR A 18 -1.26 -4.79 -13.87
CA TYR A 18 -2.23 -3.73 -14.13
C TYR A 18 -2.71 -3.70 -15.59
N ILE A 19 -1.79 -3.77 -16.56
CA ILE A 19 -2.15 -3.81 -18.00
C ILE A 19 -3.01 -5.05 -18.30
N ASN A 20 -2.70 -6.20 -17.70
CA ASN A 20 -3.45 -7.44 -17.91
C ASN A 20 -4.84 -7.40 -17.24
N MET A 21 -4.97 -6.79 -16.06
CA MET A 21 -6.26 -6.61 -15.38
C MET A 21 -7.17 -5.62 -16.09
N MET A 22 -6.63 -4.51 -16.59
CA MET A 22 -7.41 -3.49 -17.30
C MET A 22 -7.88 -3.98 -18.68
N LYS A 23 -7.09 -4.81 -19.37
CA LYS A 23 -7.51 -5.46 -20.62
C LYS A 23 -8.68 -6.44 -20.41
N LYS A 24 -8.72 -7.16 -19.29
CA LYS A 24 -9.84 -8.06 -18.95
C LYS A 24 -11.12 -7.35 -18.49
N ARG A 25 -11.01 -6.11 -18.00
CA ARG A 25 -12.13 -5.33 -17.46
C ARG A 25 -13.05 -4.69 -18.52
N ALA A 26 -12.53 -4.43 -19.72
CA ALA A 26 -13.34 -3.84 -20.79
C ALA A 26 -14.44 -4.78 -21.30
N ASP A 27 -14.30 -6.09 -21.08
CA ASP A 27 -15.15 -7.12 -21.69
C ASP A 27 -16.20 -7.73 -20.74
N SER A 28 -16.33 -7.27 -19.49
CA SER A 28 -17.37 -7.78 -18.59
C SER A 28 -17.86 -6.74 -17.58
N ILE A 29 -19.06 -6.19 -17.83
CA ILE A 29 -19.77 -5.36 -16.87
C ILE A 29 -21.21 -5.87 -16.79
N ASP A 30 -21.56 -6.45 -15.65
CA ASP A 30 -22.89 -6.30 -15.07
C ASP A 30 -22.74 -6.25 -13.54
N TYR A 31 -23.38 -5.28 -12.89
CA TYR A 31 -23.07 -4.81 -11.53
C TYR A 31 -24.22 -5.15 -10.58
N SER A 32 -23.94 -5.88 -9.50
CA SER A 32 -24.79 -5.90 -8.31
C SER A 32 -23.91 -5.82 -7.05
N ALA A 33 -23.99 -4.68 -6.37
CA ALA A 33 -23.24 -4.38 -5.16
C ALA A 33 -23.95 -4.97 -3.92
N GLU A 34 -23.41 -6.03 -3.35
CA GLU A 34 -23.78 -6.49 -2.01
C GLU A 34 -22.57 -6.53 -1.08
N LYS A 35 -22.57 -5.55 -0.17
CA LYS A 35 -22.22 -5.65 1.27
C LYS A 35 -20.95 -6.42 1.63
N ILE A 36 -19.79 -5.75 1.53
CA ILE A 36 -18.52 -6.27 2.06
C ILE A 36 -18.54 -6.26 3.60
N HIS A 37 -18.61 -7.45 4.21
CA HIS A 37 -18.29 -7.69 5.61
C HIS A 37 -16.78 -7.45 5.85
N ARG A 38 -16.44 -6.69 6.89
CA ARG A 38 -15.05 -6.51 7.34
C ARG A 38 -14.55 -7.81 7.99
N GLN A 39 -13.76 -8.57 7.26
CA GLN A 39 -13.03 -9.72 7.79
C GLN A 39 -11.64 -9.23 8.20
N TYR A 40 -11.28 -9.40 9.47
CA TYR A 40 -9.94 -9.13 9.99
C TYR A 40 -8.95 -10.12 9.39
N ASP A 41 -7.79 -9.65 8.95
CA ASP A 41 -6.78 -10.51 8.33
C ASP A 41 -5.94 -11.22 9.39
N THR A 42 -6.19 -12.52 9.58
CA THR A 42 -5.21 -13.47 10.10
C THR A 42 -4.64 -14.27 8.92
N VAL A 43 -3.33 -14.24 8.74
CA VAL A 43 -2.59 -15.11 7.81
C VAL A 43 -1.68 -15.98 8.67
N SER A 44 -1.97 -17.28 8.78
CA SER A 44 -1.07 -18.23 9.45
C SER A 44 -0.07 -18.78 8.43
N ILE A 45 1.22 -18.54 8.67
CA ILE A 45 2.32 -19.14 7.90
C ILE A 45 2.87 -20.31 8.70
N SER A 46 3.22 -21.42 8.03
CA SER A 46 3.78 -22.60 8.71
C SER A 46 5.30 -22.54 8.80
N GLN A 47 5.84 -23.12 9.87
CA GLN A 47 7.26 -23.22 10.27
C GLN A 47 8.26 -23.67 9.19
N LYS A 48 7.81 -24.24 8.05
CA LYS A 48 8.70 -24.71 6.97
C LYS A 48 9.45 -23.61 6.21
N ALA A 49 9.07 -22.34 6.36
CA ALA A 49 9.71 -21.21 5.67
C ALA A 49 10.93 -20.61 6.42
N LEU A 50 11.24 -21.09 7.63
CA LEU A 50 12.08 -20.39 8.61
C LEU A 50 13.53 -20.88 8.74
N ASP A 51 13.95 -21.91 8.02
CA ASP A 51 15.33 -22.41 8.14
C ASP A 51 16.32 -21.51 7.37
N LYS A 52 16.90 -20.58 8.15
CA LYS A 52 17.91 -19.59 7.81
C LYS A 52 19.23 -20.24 7.38
N GLN A 53 19.49 -20.24 6.07
CA GLN A 53 20.79 -20.05 5.37
C GLN A 53 20.73 -20.50 3.89
N ASN A 54 19.66 -21.18 3.46
CA ASN A 54 19.44 -21.63 2.07
C ASN A 54 18.59 -20.66 1.21
N VAL A 55 18.40 -19.42 1.65
CA VAL A 55 17.41 -18.46 1.08
C VAL A 55 17.70 -18.08 -0.39
N ARG A 56 18.95 -18.14 -0.85
CA ARG A 56 19.28 -17.85 -2.26
C ARG A 56 18.96 -18.99 -3.22
N THR A 57 18.84 -20.23 -2.74
CA THR A 57 18.64 -21.43 -3.57
C THR A 57 17.21 -21.93 -3.63
N MET A 58 16.32 -21.52 -2.71
CA MET A 58 14.93 -22.01 -2.70
C MET A 58 13.98 -21.30 -3.67
N GLY A 59 14.28 -20.08 -4.10
CA GLY A 59 13.42 -19.34 -5.04
C GLY A 59 13.24 -20.05 -6.39
N SER A 60 14.18 -20.93 -6.77
CA SER A 60 14.10 -21.74 -7.99
C SER A 60 13.40 -23.10 -7.81
N GLN A 61 13.05 -23.49 -6.58
CA GLN A 61 12.45 -24.80 -6.25
C GLN A 61 11.00 -24.71 -5.74
N MET A 62 10.53 -23.50 -5.39
CA MET A 62 9.16 -23.29 -4.94
C MET A 62 8.20 -23.15 -6.12
N ASN A 63 6.99 -23.70 -5.99
CA ASN A 63 5.92 -23.37 -6.94
C ASN A 63 5.52 -21.89 -6.77
N GLY A 64 4.83 -21.33 -7.77
CA GLY A 64 4.48 -19.91 -7.77
C GLY A 64 3.68 -19.46 -6.54
N LEU A 65 2.81 -20.32 -6.00
CA LEU A 65 2.00 -19.99 -4.83
C LEU A 65 2.83 -19.98 -3.54
N ASP A 66 3.73 -20.95 -3.37
CA ASP A 66 4.62 -21.04 -2.20
C ASP A 66 5.62 -19.89 -2.19
N PHE A 67 6.19 -19.53 -3.34
CA PHE A 67 7.06 -18.37 -3.46
C PHE A 67 6.32 -17.07 -3.10
N LEU A 68 5.05 -16.93 -3.52
CA LEU A 68 4.24 -15.76 -3.19
C LEU A 68 3.91 -15.69 -1.70
N ASN A 69 3.47 -16.81 -1.09
CA ASN A 69 3.23 -16.88 0.36
C ASN A 69 4.50 -16.53 1.16
N TYR A 70 5.65 -17.06 0.72
CA TYR A 70 6.95 -16.71 1.28
C TYR A 70 7.28 -15.23 1.14
N SER A 71 7.03 -14.64 -0.04
CA SER A 71 7.28 -13.21 -0.29
C SER A 71 6.39 -12.31 0.57
N LEU A 72 5.14 -12.68 0.81
CA LEU A 72 4.23 -11.92 1.69
C LEU A 72 4.66 -12.01 3.15
N ALA A 73 5.07 -13.19 3.60
CA ALA A 73 5.63 -13.39 4.94
C ALA A 73 6.86 -12.50 5.17
N GLN A 74 7.79 -12.53 4.21
CA GLN A 74 9.00 -11.71 4.22
C GLN A 74 8.68 -10.21 4.24
N ASP A 75 7.69 -9.77 3.46
CA ASP A 75 7.29 -8.36 3.42
C ASP A 75 6.69 -7.90 4.77
N ARG A 76 5.85 -8.73 5.38
CA ARG A 76 5.30 -8.48 6.72
C ARG A 76 6.41 -8.38 7.77
N GLU A 77 7.37 -9.30 7.77
CA GLU A 77 8.51 -9.28 8.70
C GLU A 77 9.35 -8.00 8.53
N ARG A 78 9.62 -7.60 7.28
CA ARG A 78 10.35 -6.36 6.99
C ARG A 78 9.58 -5.13 7.47
N LEU A 79 8.26 -5.12 7.31
CA LEU A 79 7.41 -4.02 7.81
C LEU A 79 7.42 -3.95 9.33
N SER A 80 7.24 -5.09 10.01
CA SER A 80 7.33 -5.15 11.47
C SER A 80 8.67 -4.67 11.97
N LYS A 81 9.77 -5.15 11.37
CA LYS A 81 11.12 -4.69 11.71
C LYS A 81 11.31 -3.19 11.45
N THR A 82 10.81 -2.67 10.34
CA THR A 82 10.90 -1.22 10.04
C THR A 82 10.22 -0.40 11.14
N ILE A 83 9.05 -0.83 11.62
CA ILE A 83 8.35 -0.19 12.73
C ILE A 83 9.18 -0.33 14.02
N GLN A 84 9.73 -1.52 14.33
CA GLN A 84 10.56 -1.74 15.54
C GLN A 84 11.78 -0.82 15.55
N ASP A 85 12.52 -0.81 14.45
CA ASP A 85 13.73 -0.01 14.28
C ASP A 85 13.38 1.49 14.43
N HIS A 86 12.29 1.97 13.83
CA HIS A 86 11.85 3.36 14.00
C HIS A 86 11.44 3.75 15.41
N LEU A 87 10.73 2.88 16.12
CA LEU A 87 10.39 3.14 17.52
C LEU A 87 11.66 3.18 18.38
N TYR A 88 12.56 2.22 18.19
CA TYR A 88 13.83 2.14 18.90
C TYR A 88 14.73 3.35 18.65
N GLU A 89 14.89 3.78 17.39
CA GLU A 89 15.67 4.95 16.99
C GLU A 89 15.14 6.26 17.61
N ASN A 90 13.85 6.30 17.95
CA ASN A 90 13.20 7.43 18.62
C ASN A 90 13.08 7.24 20.14
N GLY A 91 13.75 6.24 20.71
CA GLY A 91 13.77 5.99 22.16
C GLY A 91 12.46 5.44 22.73
N ILE A 92 11.56 4.94 21.87
CA ILE A 92 10.30 4.33 22.27
C ILE A 92 10.50 2.83 22.40
N HIS A 93 10.49 2.33 23.64
CA HIS A 93 10.63 0.91 23.94
C HIS A 93 9.29 0.33 24.38
N LEU A 94 8.91 -0.82 23.84
CA LEU A 94 7.75 -1.58 24.30
C LEU A 94 8.20 -2.59 25.35
N GLU A 95 7.43 -2.73 26.42
CA GLU A 95 7.62 -3.80 27.38
C GLU A 95 7.11 -5.12 26.81
N LYS A 96 7.61 -6.25 27.33
CA LYS A 96 7.32 -7.59 26.79
C LYS A 96 5.82 -7.92 26.65
N GLU A 97 4.99 -7.41 27.56
CA GLU A 97 3.55 -7.66 27.57
C GLU A 97 2.74 -6.55 26.85
N GLU A 98 3.41 -5.50 26.40
CA GLU A 98 2.75 -4.42 25.67
C GLU A 98 2.52 -4.81 24.22
N SER A 99 1.29 -4.58 23.78
CA SER A 99 0.90 -4.61 22.38
C SER A 99 -0.02 -3.45 22.11
N PHE A 100 -0.04 -3.03 20.86
CA PHE A 100 -0.92 -1.97 20.41
C PHE A 100 -1.49 -2.30 19.05
N THR A 101 -2.57 -1.63 18.72
CA THR A 101 -3.25 -1.73 17.45
C THR A 101 -3.04 -0.45 16.67
N ILE A 102 -2.60 -0.59 15.42
CA ILE A 102 -2.44 0.47 14.44
C ILE A 102 -3.69 0.47 13.57
N ASP A 103 -4.44 1.56 13.60
CA ASP A 103 -5.49 1.85 12.65
C ASP A 103 -4.94 2.79 11.58
N VAL A 104 -4.98 2.37 10.32
CA VAL A 104 -4.56 3.17 9.18
C VAL A 104 -5.77 3.68 8.43
N SER A 105 -5.96 4.99 8.45
CA SER A 105 -6.99 5.67 7.68
C SER A 105 -6.69 5.61 6.17
N TYR A 106 -7.69 5.95 5.37
CA TYR A 106 -7.52 6.02 3.91
C TYR A 106 -6.51 7.09 3.45
N ARG A 107 -6.24 8.08 4.30
CA ARG A 107 -5.23 9.13 4.07
C ARG A 107 -3.85 8.71 4.58
N PHE A 108 -3.63 7.43 4.80
CA PHE A 108 -2.38 6.84 5.31
C PHE A 108 -2.01 7.27 6.74
N GLN A 109 -2.86 8.05 7.41
CA GLN A 109 -2.64 8.45 8.80
C GLN A 109 -2.85 7.24 9.72
N ILE A 110 -1.88 7.04 10.61
CA ILE A 110 -1.84 6.03 11.65
C ILE A 110 -2.41 6.59 12.96
N THR A 111 -3.29 5.82 13.58
CA THR A 111 -3.78 5.99 14.95
C THR A 111 -3.43 4.75 15.76
N VAL A 112 -3.06 4.92 17.03
CA VAL A 112 -2.60 3.86 17.92
C VAL A 112 -3.58 3.68 19.07
N THR A 113 -4.00 2.44 19.29
CA THR A 113 -4.91 2.07 20.38
C THR A 113 -4.39 0.84 21.13
N GLY A 114 -4.90 0.58 22.34
CA GLY A 114 -4.57 -0.62 23.12
C GLY A 114 -3.43 -0.48 24.13
N LEU A 115 -2.67 0.62 24.11
CA LEU A 115 -1.74 0.95 25.19
C LEU A 115 -2.47 1.60 26.37
N SER A 116 -2.04 1.26 27.58
CA SER A 116 -2.53 1.92 28.81
C SER A 116 -1.96 3.33 28.97
N ASP A 117 -0.72 3.54 28.53
CA ASP A 117 -0.06 4.84 28.49
C ASP A 117 -0.46 5.60 27.21
N LYS A 118 -1.22 6.69 27.40
CA LYS A 118 -1.68 7.55 26.30
C LYS A 118 -0.58 8.42 25.71
N GLU A 119 0.37 8.88 26.54
CA GLU A 119 1.48 9.72 26.07
C GLU A 119 2.39 8.90 25.16
N LYS A 120 2.66 7.65 25.54
CA LYS A 120 3.40 6.70 24.69
C LYS A 120 2.68 6.41 23.37
N ALA A 121 1.35 6.26 23.39
CA ALA A 121 0.57 6.08 22.17
C ALA A 121 0.70 7.28 21.21
N GLU A 122 0.59 8.51 21.71
CA GLU A 122 0.75 9.74 20.92
C GLU A 122 2.18 9.90 20.35
N GLN A 123 3.20 9.51 21.11
CA GLN A 123 4.59 9.48 20.63
C GLN A 123 4.76 8.48 19.48
N ILE A 124 4.21 7.28 19.60
CA ILE A 124 4.21 6.27 18.53
C ILE A 124 3.50 6.80 17.28
N GLU A 125 2.30 7.37 17.42
CA GLU A 125 1.58 7.97 16.29
C GLU A 125 2.42 9.04 15.59
N THR A 126 3.04 9.92 16.36
CA THR A 126 3.87 11.01 15.82
C THR A 126 5.03 10.48 14.99
N VAL A 127 5.78 9.51 15.53
CA VAL A 127 6.93 8.91 14.85
C VAL A 127 6.51 8.17 13.58
N LEU A 128 5.46 7.34 13.65
CA LEU A 128 5.07 6.52 12.50
C LEU A 128 4.43 7.36 11.38
N ASN A 129 3.70 8.43 11.70
CA ASN A 129 3.09 9.33 10.72
C ASN A 129 4.09 10.25 10.00
N GLN A 130 5.32 10.36 10.47
CA GLN A 130 6.40 11.08 9.77
C GLN A 130 6.96 10.28 8.58
N THR A 131 6.43 9.08 8.33
CA THR A 131 6.96 8.13 7.35
C THR A 131 5.88 7.58 6.43
N ASN A 132 6.29 6.81 5.43
CA ASN A 132 5.37 6.14 4.51
C ASN A 132 4.84 4.79 5.04
N ILE A 133 4.95 4.50 6.34
CA ILE A 133 4.54 3.21 6.92
C ILE A 133 3.04 2.97 6.72
N GLY A 134 2.18 3.97 6.89
CA GLY A 134 0.74 3.83 6.71
C GLY A 134 0.38 3.40 5.29
N PHE A 135 1.07 3.95 4.28
CA PHE A 135 0.93 3.50 2.90
C PHE A 135 1.35 2.03 2.76
N ARG A 136 2.57 1.68 3.18
CA ARG A 136 3.06 0.30 3.00
C ARG A 136 2.18 -0.74 3.70
N LEU A 137 1.59 -0.41 4.85
CA LEU A 137 0.64 -1.26 5.55
C LEU A 137 -0.63 -1.52 4.73
N LEU A 138 -1.22 -0.49 4.13
CA LEU A 138 -2.40 -0.63 3.27
C LEU A 138 -2.09 -1.36 1.94
N GLU A 139 -0.87 -1.19 1.41
CA GLU A 139 -0.38 -1.94 0.24
C GLU A 139 -0.36 -3.44 0.53
N HIS A 140 0.23 -3.79 1.66
CA HIS A 140 0.36 -5.16 2.13
C HIS A 140 -1.03 -5.80 2.31
N ASP A 141 -1.94 -5.10 2.99
CA ASP A 141 -3.33 -5.55 3.18
C ASP A 141 -4.05 -5.80 1.85
N GLN A 142 -3.86 -4.94 0.84
CA GLN A 142 -4.44 -5.20 -0.48
C GLN A 142 -3.87 -6.42 -1.14
N THR A 143 -2.56 -6.56 -1.07
CA THR A 143 -1.84 -7.63 -1.71
C THR A 143 -2.34 -8.96 -1.15
N VAL A 144 -2.38 -9.10 0.18
CA VAL A 144 -2.92 -10.29 0.89
C VAL A 144 -4.37 -10.58 0.50
N LYS A 145 -5.27 -9.57 0.54
CA LYS A 145 -6.69 -9.78 0.21
C LYS A 145 -6.94 -10.16 -1.25
N SER A 146 -6.17 -9.58 -2.17
CA SER A 146 -6.25 -9.89 -3.59
C SER A 146 -5.82 -11.33 -3.87
N PHE A 147 -4.83 -11.83 -3.12
CA PHE A 147 -4.39 -13.22 -3.22
C PHE A 147 -5.39 -14.21 -2.64
N LYS A 148 -5.92 -13.94 -1.43
CA LYS A 148 -6.84 -14.89 -0.77
C LYS A 148 -8.18 -15.05 -1.50
N ASN A 149 -8.72 -13.96 -2.04
CA ASN A 149 -10.11 -13.92 -2.49
C ASN A 149 -10.27 -13.57 -3.98
N GLY A 150 -9.17 -13.56 -4.75
CA GLY A 150 -9.12 -12.92 -6.06
C GLY A 150 -9.32 -11.39 -5.98
N ALA A 151 -9.02 -10.66 -7.04
CA ALA A 151 -9.32 -9.22 -7.08
C ALA A 151 -10.77 -8.99 -7.55
N SER A 152 -11.64 -8.47 -6.67
CA SER A 152 -12.94 -7.96 -7.11
C SER A 152 -12.77 -6.57 -7.75
N VAL A 153 -13.75 -6.16 -8.56
CA VAL A 153 -13.72 -4.86 -9.25
C VAL A 153 -13.59 -3.71 -8.23
N GLU A 154 -14.43 -3.75 -7.20
CA GLU A 154 -14.42 -2.81 -6.09
C GLU A 154 -13.06 -2.77 -5.37
N ARG A 155 -12.45 -3.93 -5.08
CA ARG A 155 -11.12 -3.99 -4.42
C ARG A 155 -10.04 -3.29 -5.23
N THR A 156 -10.00 -3.47 -6.55
CA THR A 156 -9.00 -2.77 -7.38
C THR A 156 -9.29 -1.28 -7.46
N GLN A 157 -10.56 -0.87 -7.51
CA GLN A 157 -10.93 0.56 -7.51
C GLN A 157 -10.49 1.23 -6.21
N MET A 158 -10.70 0.57 -5.06
CA MET A 158 -10.20 1.04 -3.76
C MET A 158 -8.67 1.16 -3.75
N TYR A 159 -7.97 0.19 -4.33
CA TYR A 159 -6.50 0.23 -4.44
C TYR A 159 -6.02 1.36 -5.37
N ASP A 160 -6.69 1.59 -6.50
CA ASP A 160 -6.34 2.66 -7.42
C ASP A 160 -6.60 4.04 -6.80
N LYS A 161 -7.73 4.24 -6.09
CA LYS A 161 -8.02 5.47 -5.33
C LYS A 161 -6.95 5.75 -4.27
N TRP A 162 -6.58 4.71 -3.54
CA TRP A 162 -5.55 4.78 -2.51
C TRP A 162 -4.15 5.09 -3.09
N HIS A 163 -3.72 4.43 -4.18
CA HIS A 163 -2.47 4.79 -4.87
C HIS A 163 -2.48 6.21 -5.47
N ALA A 164 -3.61 6.60 -6.05
CA ALA A 164 -3.78 7.92 -6.63
C ALA A 164 -3.60 9.02 -5.57
N ASP A 165 -4.26 8.89 -4.41
CA ASP A 165 -4.13 9.85 -3.32
C ASP A 165 -2.70 9.92 -2.76
N HIS A 166 -2.02 8.77 -2.60
CA HIS A 166 -0.62 8.75 -2.16
C HIS A 166 0.30 9.46 -3.15
N PHE A 167 0.15 9.15 -4.44
CA PHE A 167 0.92 9.78 -5.49
C PHE A 167 0.75 11.30 -5.50
N LEU A 168 -0.49 11.78 -5.40
CA LEU A 168 -0.81 13.21 -5.37
C LEU A 168 -0.22 13.90 -4.15
N ARG A 169 -0.33 13.31 -2.95
CA ARG A 169 0.24 13.88 -1.73
C ARG A 169 1.76 13.95 -1.81
N GLN A 170 2.38 12.84 -2.20
CA GLN A 170 3.82 12.69 -2.16
C GLN A 170 4.56 13.50 -3.23
N PHE A 171 4.00 13.57 -4.44
CA PHE A 171 4.70 14.14 -5.59
C PHE A 171 4.14 15.48 -6.05
N ALA A 172 2.92 15.83 -5.64
CA ALA A 172 2.26 17.07 -6.05
C ALA A 172 1.68 17.88 -4.87
N ASN A 173 1.93 17.46 -3.62
CA ASN A 173 1.44 18.13 -2.42
C ASN A 173 -0.05 18.52 -2.49
N THR A 174 -0.87 17.61 -3.02
CA THR A 174 -2.31 17.81 -3.25
C THR A 174 -3.06 16.52 -2.95
N THR A 175 -4.38 16.54 -2.93
CA THR A 175 -5.20 15.34 -2.73
C THR A 175 -6.03 15.00 -3.97
N ILE A 176 -6.63 13.81 -3.99
CA ILE A 176 -7.53 13.41 -5.08
C ILE A 176 -8.77 14.29 -5.14
N GLU A 177 -9.19 14.86 -4.02
CA GLU A 177 -10.32 15.79 -3.90
C GLU A 177 -10.04 17.17 -4.53
N ASP A 178 -8.77 17.55 -4.68
CA ASP A 178 -8.35 18.88 -5.16
C ASP A 178 -8.06 18.92 -6.68
N VAL A 179 -8.22 17.79 -7.37
CA VAL A 179 -7.93 17.65 -8.79
C VAL A 179 -9.18 17.30 -9.58
N SER A 180 -9.19 17.63 -10.87
CA SER A 180 -10.35 17.44 -11.72
C SER A 180 -9.97 17.07 -13.15
N LEU A 181 -10.96 16.68 -13.95
CA LEU A 181 -10.80 16.54 -15.39
C LEU A 181 -11.40 17.76 -16.09
N ASN A 182 -10.66 18.32 -17.05
CA ASN A 182 -11.19 19.36 -17.91
C ASN A 182 -12.17 18.77 -18.96
N GLN A 183 -12.72 19.64 -19.81
CA GLN A 183 -13.66 19.25 -20.87
C GLN A 183 -13.09 18.24 -21.88
N ASP A 184 -11.77 18.21 -22.06
CA ASP A 184 -11.07 17.25 -22.92
C ASP A 184 -10.74 15.92 -22.20
N GLY A 185 -11.18 15.75 -20.96
CA GLY A 185 -10.86 14.58 -20.13
C GLY A 185 -9.39 14.52 -19.69
N LYS A 186 -8.67 15.65 -19.72
CA LYS A 186 -7.30 15.79 -19.22
C LYS A 186 -7.31 16.17 -17.74
N LEU A 187 -6.38 15.58 -16.99
CA LEU A 187 -6.19 15.89 -15.58
C LEU A 187 -5.70 17.34 -15.43
N THR A 188 -6.32 18.07 -14.51
CA THR A 188 -5.95 19.42 -14.11
C THR A 188 -5.85 19.49 -12.59
N GLY A 189 -4.83 20.20 -12.09
CA GLY A 189 -4.62 20.43 -10.67
C GLY A 189 -3.66 21.60 -10.45
N ASN A 190 -2.95 21.58 -9.32
CA ASN A 190 -1.99 22.61 -8.96
C ASN A 190 -0.74 22.64 -9.87
N ASP A 191 0.09 23.66 -9.71
CA ASP A 191 1.30 23.87 -10.51
C ASP A 191 2.29 22.70 -10.42
N GLN A 192 2.43 22.08 -9.25
CA GLN A 192 3.33 20.93 -9.05
C GLN A 192 2.87 19.70 -9.85
N LEU A 193 1.56 19.41 -9.84
CA LEU A 193 1.00 18.33 -10.65
C LEU A 193 1.17 18.62 -12.15
N ASN A 194 0.91 19.87 -12.57
CA ASN A 194 1.05 20.26 -13.97
C ASN A 194 2.50 20.12 -14.46
N GLU A 195 3.48 20.56 -13.66
CA GLU A 195 4.91 20.39 -13.96
C GLU A 195 5.31 18.91 -14.01
N LEU A 196 4.81 18.09 -13.07
CA LEU A 196 5.07 16.66 -13.03
C LEU A 196 4.53 15.95 -14.28
N MET A 197 3.32 16.30 -14.72
CA MET A 197 2.71 15.78 -15.95
C MET A 197 3.51 16.20 -17.20
N GLU A 198 3.94 17.46 -17.27
CA GLU A 198 4.73 17.98 -18.38
C GLU A 198 6.08 17.27 -18.50
N LYS A 199 6.80 17.10 -17.39
CA LYS A 199 8.07 16.34 -17.35
C LYS A 199 7.88 14.90 -17.78
N ALA A 200 6.86 14.21 -17.26
CA ALA A 200 6.58 12.82 -17.60
C ALA A 200 6.16 12.62 -19.07
N SER A 201 5.60 13.64 -19.71
CA SER A 201 5.23 13.59 -21.14
C SER A 201 6.45 13.68 -22.08
N ARG A 202 7.55 14.27 -21.62
CA ARG A 202 8.77 14.51 -22.42
C ARG A 202 9.87 13.49 -22.18
N GLY A 203 9.86 12.84 -21.02
CA GLY A 203 10.91 11.91 -20.61
C GLY A 203 10.71 10.47 -21.12
N LYS A 204 11.80 9.71 -21.13
CA LYS A 204 11.80 8.23 -21.31
C LYS A 204 12.35 7.56 -20.05
N GLY A 205 11.91 6.34 -19.75
CA GLY A 205 12.41 5.54 -18.62
C GLY A 205 11.37 5.24 -17.54
N GLU A 206 11.70 4.32 -16.64
CA GLU A 206 10.79 3.69 -15.67
C GLU A 206 10.06 4.69 -14.76
N LEU A 207 10.70 5.80 -14.38
CA LEU A 207 10.08 6.86 -13.58
C LEU A 207 8.94 7.57 -14.32
N ASN A 208 9.13 7.89 -15.60
CA ASN A 208 8.09 8.53 -16.41
C ASN A 208 6.92 7.58 -16.65
N GLU A 209 7.22 6.29 -16.85
CA GLU A 209 6.20 5.25 -16.98
C GLU A 209 5.38 5.08 -15.70
N TYR A 210 6.02 5.16 -14.53
CA TYR A 210 5.35 5.15 -13.24
C TYR A 210 4.42 6.36 -13.09
N VAL A 211 4.92 7.58 -13.37
CA VAL A 211 4.12 8.80 -13.28
C VAL A 211 2.92 8.73 -14.23
N GLN A 212 3.11 8.29 -15.47
CA GLN A 212 2.02 8.10 -16.44
C GLN A 212 1.00 7.05 -15.97
N ALA A 213 1.45 5.95 -15.36
CA ALA A 213 0.56 4.96 -14.77
C ALA A 213 -0.26 5.53 -13.60
N MET A 214 0.36 6.35 -12.73
CA MET A 214 -0.35 7.02 -11.64
C MET A 214 -1.35 8.05 -12.15
N ILE A 215 -1.00 8.85 -13.17
CA ILE A 215 -1.94 9.78 -13.83
C ILE A 215 -3.14 9.01 -14.40
N ALA A 216 -2.92 7.83 -15.00
CA ALA A 216 -4.02 6.99 -15.48
C ALA A 216 -4.94 6.52 -14.34
N LYS A 217 -4.39 6.15 -13.18
CA LYS A 217 -5.18 5.80 -11.98
C LYS A 217 -5.99 6.98 -11.46
N VAL A 218 -5.37 8.16 -11.35
CA VAL A 218 -6.05 9.40 -10.95
C VAL A 218 -7.25 9.68 -11.86
N ARG A 219 -7.04 9.62 -13.19
CA ARG A 219 -8.12 9.82 -14.17
C ARG A 219 -9.23 8.77 -14.04
N ALA A 220 -8.89 7.50 -13.86
CA ALA A 220 -9.88 6.44 -13.68
C ALA A 220 -10.75 6.64 -12.43
N VAL A 221 -10.14 7.06 -11.33
CA VAL A 221 -10.84 7.39 -10.08
C VAL A 221 -11.79 8.56 -10.27
N LEU A 222 -11.35 9.63 -10.94
CA LEU A 222 -12.18 10.81 -11.23
C LEU A 222 -13.34 10.48 -12.19
N LEU A 223 -13.13 9.61 -13.18
CA LEU A 223 -14.17 9.19 -14.12
C LEU A 223 -15.28 8.36 -13.45
N ILE A 224 -14.92 7.50 -12.49
CA ILE A 224 -15.90 6.75 -11.69
C ILE A 224 -16.60 7.68 -10.68
N GLY A 225 -15.88 8.71 -10.22
CA GLY A 225 -16.31 9.61 -9.15
C GLY A 225 -15.79 9.14 -7.80
N ILE A 226 -15.11 10.05 -7.10
CA ILE A 226 -14.42 9.76 -5.84
C ILE A 226 -15.38 9.16 -4.80
N ASP A 227 -16.61 9.67 -4.74
CA ASP A 227 -17.63 9.25 -3.78
C ASP A 227 -18.25 7.87 -4.08
N HIS A 228 -18.13 7.39 -5.33
CA HIS A 228 -18.59 6.06 -5.71
C HIS A 228 -17.59 4.95 -5.37
N ILE A 229 -16.34 5.32 -5.04
CA ILE A 229 -15.31 4.37 -4.65
C ILE A 229 -15.12 4.43 -3.13
N PRO A 230 -15.41 3.35 -2.38
CA PRO A 230 -15.26 3.37 -0.94
C PRO A 230 -13.79 3.59 -0.53
N ASN A 231 -13.62 4.27 0.59
CA ASN A 231 -12.30 4.47 1.18
C ASN A 231 -11.78 3.17 1.80
N ARG A 232 -10.49 2.90 1.61
CA ARG A 232 -9.82 1.77 2.26
C ARG A 232 -9.27 2.19 3.61
N SER A 233 -9.46 1.35 4.63
CA SER A 233 -8.75 1.47 5.90
C SER A 233 -8.43 0.07 6.41
N ALA A 234 -7.42 -0.06 7.26
CA ALA A 234 -6.99 -1.34 7.80
C ALA A 234 -6.51 -1.18 9.23
N THR A 235 -6.64 -2.27 9.98
CA THR A 235 -6.28 -2.35 11.40
C THR A 235 -5.25 -3.48 11.55
N PHE A 236 -4.16 -3.21 12.26
CA PHE A 236 -3.05 -4.13 12.44
C PHE A 236 -2.68 -4.21 13.91
N THR A 237 -2.52 -5.41 14.46
CA THR A 237 -1.96 -5.57 15.80
C THR A 237 -0.44 -5.67 15.71
N TYR A 238 0.24 -5.01 16.65
CA TYR A 238 1.68 -4.94 16.75
C TYR A 238 2.12 -5.24 18.18
N SER A 239 3.15 -6.08 18.32
CA SER A 239 3.73 -6.50 19.59
C SER A 239 5.26 -6.52 19.46
N ASP A 240 5.95 -6.38 20.59
CA ASP A 240 7.41 -6.50 20.62
C ASP A 240 7.88 -7.93 20.30
N GLU A 241 7.05 -8.92 20.65
CA GLU A 241 7.24 -10.29 20.20
C GLU A 241 6.86 -10.39 18.70
N LEU A 242 7.85 -10.64 17.84
CA LEU A 242 7.60 -11.22 16.52
C LEU A 242 6.98 -12.59 16.75
N GLN A 243 5.64 -12.65 16.80
CA GLN A 243 4.92 -13.91 16.92
C GLN A 243 5.14 -14.73 15.65
N TYR A 244 6.05 -15.69 15.74
CA TYR A 244 6.15 -16.81 14.81
C TYR A 244 5.28 -17.95 15.35
N PRO A 245 4.23 -18.37 14.61
CA PRO A 245 3.54 -19.62 14.91
C PRO A 245 4.42 -20.85 14.66
#